data_AF-A0A929ZEF6-F1
#
_entry.id   AF-A0A929ZEF6-F1
#
_cell.length_a   1.000
_cell.length_b   1.000
_cell.length_c   1.000
_cell.angle_alpha   90.00
_cell.angle_beta   90.00
_cell.angle_gamma   90.00
#
_symmetry.space_group_name_H-M   'P 1'
#
loop_
_entity.id
_entity.type
_entity.pdbx_description
1 polymer ?
#
loop_
_entity_poly.entity_id
_entity_poly.type
_entity_poly.pdbx_seq_one_letter_code
_entity_poly.pdbx_strand_id
1 'polypeptide(L)'
;GLVAQLLRPHGAAHRAGLVHRDIKPKNIMYQNGSMVLMDYGLAEIITPDNQINTRNLGTKGYAPPEQITKGTQLDIRSDIYSFGMTMYHLLVGELPASDHRGIPTGPVDAHAANPEVSRALSDVIAKCVALRPDDRYSSMIEVIAALNTYKTTDSRHRAKHRRHIRTIGALAAAALIMSIASAGTYTYGANADANSYAALTSAAQKAGTVEAWEPVINARPANIDSYFDTITAIKQGDGRFTSTEEAAFIPLVRDHIKDIQENPRYPELAYQIGELYWFFYASDANADGLALSAPWFKDAISGNYNVEQASALYNMGSFNRDIASAIQTSSDTGMYRAYWNNLTSLNTDNSGEVVQLQLLNYIVDCINNYTYRLRTDGVPKADVDAQLERAKDYLAQHPNPTLGRPAELSAQLSAKLDQSRTLVDAVYAAEGGSK
;
A
#
# COMPACT_ATOMS: atom_id res chain seq x y z
N GLY A 1 -1.40 5.94 63.33
CA GLY A 1 -2.40 6.67 64.15
C GLY A 1 -3.07 5.69 65.07
N LEU A 2 -4.17 5.09 64.61
CA LEU A 2 -4.95 4.09 65.36
C LEU A 2 -4.12 2.88 65.84
N VAL A 3 -3.26 2.33 64.96
CA VAL A 3 -2.39 1.19 65.31
C VAL A 3 -1.43 1.52 66.47
N ALA A 4 -0.94 2.76 66.54
CA ALA A 4 -0.07 3.18 67.63
C ALA A 4 -0.83 3.34 68.95
N GLN A 5 -2.15 3.60 68.92
CA GLN A 5 -3.00 3.63 70.12
C GLN A 5 -3.22 2.22 70.67
N LEU A 6 -3.42 1.22 69.78
CA LEU A 6 -3.55 -0.18 70.17
C LEU A 6 -2.27 -0.73 70.84
N LEU A 7 -1.10 -0.39 70.32
CA LEU A 7 0.18 -0.96 70.77
C LEU A 7 0.76 -0.34 72.05
N ARG A 8 0.42 0.92 72.39
CA ARG A 8 1.01 1.64 73.54
C ARG A 8 0.69 1.01 74.91
N PRO A 9 -0.56 0.61 75.22
CA PRO A 9 -0.88 -0.10 76.47
C PRO A 9 -0.15 -1.45 76.59
N HIS A 10 0.03 -2.15 75.47
CA HIS A 10 0.75 -3.44 75.42
C HIS A 10 2.23 -3.29 75.73
N GLY A 11 2.88 -2.24 75.21
CA GLY A 11 4.25 -1.93 75.58
C GLY A 11 4.43 -1.70 77.09
N ALA A 12 3.39 -1.25 77.81
CA ALA A 12 3.43 -1.13 79.27
C ALA A 12 3.17 -2.46 79.99
N ALA A 13 2.20 -3.27 79.51
CA ALA A 13 1.92 -4.61 80.02
C ALA A 13 3.12 -5.57 79.85
N HIS A 14 3.80 -5.51 78.69
CA HIS A 14 5.01 -6.27 78.39
C HIS A 14 6.16 -5.95 79.35
N ARG A 15 6.29 -4.69 79.82
CA ARG A 15 7.29 -4.32 80.85
C ARG A 15 7.00 -4.95 82.21
N ALA A 16 5.75 -5.31 82.48
CA ALA A 16 5.35 -6.04 83.67
C ALA A 16 5.37 -7.58 83.47
N GLY A 17 5.87 -8.06 82.33
CA GLY A 17 5.95 -9.49 82.00
C GLY A 17 4.63 -10.13 81.57
N LEU A 18 3.56 -9.35 81.38
CA LEU A 18 2.25 -9.85 80.99
C LEU A 18 2.17 -10.04 79.47
N VAL A 19 1.87 -11.25 79.02
CA VAL A 19 1.66 -11.61 77.60
C VAL A 19 0.17 -11.90 77.36
N HIS A 20 -0.42 -11.35 76.30
CA HIS A 20 -1.87 -11.43 76.02
C HIS A 20 -2.29 -12.79 75.43
N ARG A 21 -1.48 -13.36 74.53
CA ARG A 21 -1.63 -14.71 73.93
C ARG A 21 -2.84 -14.93 72.99
N ASP A 22 -3.76 -13.97 72.89
CA ASP A 22 -4.90 -14.05 71.96
C ASP A 22 -5.17 -12.74 71.20
N ILE A 23 -4.12 -12.11 70.65
CA ILE A 23 -4.29 -10.92 69.80
C ILE A 23 -4.84 -11.34 68.44
N LYS A 24 -6.06 -10.87 68.12
CA LYS A 24 -6.77 -11.11 66.85
C LYS A 24 -7.82 -10.02 66.61
N PRO A 25 -8.34 -9.85 65.38
CA PRO A 25 -9.38 -8.85 65.08
C PRO A 25 -10.58 -8.88 66.02
N LYS A 26 -11.07 -10.08 66.39
CA LYS A 26 -12.23 -10.25 67.29
C LYS A 26 -12.02 -9.64 68.68
N ASN A 27 -10.78 -9.54 69.14
CA ASN A 27 -10.43 -9.00 70.45
C ASN A 27 -10.07 -7.51 70.39
N ILE A 28 -10.17 -6.86 69.22
CA ILE A 28 -9.94 -5.43 69.05
C ILE A 28 -11.28 -4.72 68.90
N MET A 29 -11.58 -3.82 69.82
CA MET A 29 -12.74 -2.94 69.72
C MET A 29 -12.35 -1.61 69.09
N TYR A 30 -13.18 -1.12 68.19
CA TYR A 30 -13.09 0.23 67.64
C TYR A 30 -14.27 1.06 68.13
N GLN A 31 -14.00 2.10 68.93
CA GLN A 31 -15.02 3.01 69.45
C GLN A 31 -14.50 4.44 69.41
N ASN A 32 -15.31 5.37 68.89
CA ASN A 32 -15.05 6.81 68.87
C ASN A 32 -13.65 7.20 68.35
N GLY A 33 -13.18 6.53 67.28
CA GLY A 33 -11.88 6.83 66.68
C GLY A 33 -10.67 6.30 67.47
N SER A 34 -10.87 5.36 68.40
CA SER A 34 -9.80 4.69 69.15
C SER A 34 -9.93 3.17 69.06
N MET A 35 -8.79 2.48 68.97
CA MET A 35 -8.71 1.02 69.04
C MET A 35 -8.23 0.56 70.40
N VAL A 36 -8.94 -0.39 71.01
CA VAL A 36 -8.64 -0.95 72.33
C VAL A 36 -8.62 -2.47 72.22
N LEU A 37 -7.60 -3.12 72.78
CA LEU A 37 -7.60 -4.58 72.91
C LEU A 37 -8.39 -4.99 74.15
N MET A 38 -9.19 -6.03 74.00
CA MET A 38 -10.05 -6.61 75.01
C MET A 38 -9.73 -8.10 75.19
N ASP A 39 -10.26 -8.69 76.26
CA ASP A 39 -10.21 -10.13 76.56
C ASP A 39 -8.82 -10.69 76.92
N TYR A 40 -8.43 -10.47 78.18
CA TYR A 40 -7.23 -11.04 78.80
C TYR A 40 -7.46 -12.45 79.37
N GLY A 41 -8.50 -13.17 78.93
CA GLY A 41 -8.84 -14.50 79.46
C GLY A 41 -7.74 -15.57 79.28
N LEU A 42 -6.80 -15.33 78.37
CA LEU A 42 -5.63 -16.18 78.14
C LEU A 42 -4.31 -15.52 78.54
N ALA A 43 -4.34 -14.32 79.14
CA ALA A 43 -3.14 -13.58 79.47
C ALA A 43 -2.39 -14.19 80.66
N GLU A 44 -1.06 -14.13 80.63
CA GLU A 44 -0.21 -14.74 81.64
C GLU A 44 1.04 -13.90 81.92
N ILE A 45 1.45 -13.82 83.19
CA ILE A 45 2.73 -13.20 83.58
C ILE A 45 3.82 -14.25 83.42
N ILE A 46 4.79 -13.97 82.53
CA ILE A 46 5.92 -14.86 82.29
C ILE A 46 6.98 -14.62 83.36
N THR A 47 7.28 -15.64 84.17
CA THR A 47 8.39 -15.64 85.13
C THR A 47 9.48 -16.62 84.69
N PRO A 48 10.75 -16.43 85.10
CA PRO A 48 11.85 -17.35 84.75
C PRO A 48 11.61 -18.81 85.15
N ASP A 49 10.82 -19.04 86.21
CA ASP A 49 10.48 -20.36 86.74
C ASP A 49 9.22 -20.98 86.12
N ASN A 50 8.42 -20.20 85.37
CA ASN A 50 7.28 -20.71 84.63
C ASN A 50 7.78 -21.40 83.34
N GLN A 51 8.25 -22.64 83.45
CA GLN A 51 8.29 -23.55 82.31
C GLN A 51 6.85 -23.95 81.98
N ILE A 52 6.20 -23.13 81.16
CA ILE A 52 4.77 -23.25 80.88
C ILE A 52 4.49 -24.57 80.17
N ASN A 53 3.73 -25.43 80.84
CA ASN A 53 3.19 -26.70 80.35
C ASN A 53 1.87 -26.46 79.58
N THR A 54 1.84 -25.51 78.64
CA THR A 54 0.60 -25.16 77.92
C THR A 54 0.39 -25.97 76.65
N ARG A 55 -0.66 -26.79 76.67
CA ARG A 55 -1.28 -27.39 75.48
C ARG A 55 -1.91 -26.30 74.60
N ASN A 56 -1.72 -26.34 73.28
CA ASN A 56 -2.51 -25.69 72.22
C ASN A 56 -3.49 -24.57 72.67
N LEU A 57 -2.98 -23.41 73.12
CA LEU A 57 -3.80 -22.24 73.46
C LEU A 57 -3.69 -21.17 72.37
N GLY A 58 -4.73 -20.35 72.23
CA GLY A 58 -4.83 -19.27 71.25
C GLY A 58 -5.57 -19.64 69.97
N THR A 59 -5.74 -18.66 69.10
CA THR A 59 -6.58 -18.79 67.90
C THR A 59 -5.77 -19.24 66.69
N LYS A 60 -6.19 -20.34 66.04
CA LYS A 60 -5.58 -20.85 64.80
C LYS A 60 -5.46 -19.73 63.75
N GLY A 61 -4.29 -19.61 63.14
CA GLY A 61 -3.97 -18.57 62.16
C GLY A 61 -3.42 -17.26 62.73
N TYR A 62 -3.50 -17.05 64.05
CA TYR A 62 -2.90 -15.89 64.74
C TYR A 62 -1.87 -16.31 65.79
N ALA A 63 -2.08 -17.46 66.43
CA ALA A 63 -1.16 -17.97 67.44
C ALA A 63 0.21 -18.29 66.83
N PRO A 64 1.33 -17.90 67.48
CA PRO A 64 2.66 -18.17 66.97
C PRO A 64 3.08 -19.63 67.16
N PRO A 65 4.09 -20.12 66.40
CA PRO A 65 4.55 -21.51 66.47
C PRO A 65 4.92 -21.97 67.88
N GLU A 66 5.56 -21.12 68.68
CA GLU A 66 5.98 -21.42 70.05
C GLU A 66 4.82 -21.52 71.06
N GLN A 67 3.63 -21.04 70.71
CA GLN A 67 2.45 -21.14 71.57
C GLN A 67 1.63 -22.42 71.31
N ILE A 68 1.79 -23.00 70.12
CA ILE A 68 1.11 -24.24 69.71
C ILE A 68 2.02 -25.48 69.77
N THR A 69 3.31 -25.29 69.99
CA THR A 69 4.30 -26.36 70.13
C THR A 69 4.59 -26.64 71.61
N LYS A 70 4.71 -27.91 71.99
CA LYS A 70 4.99 -28.29 73.38
C LYS A 70 6.45 -28.03 73.74
N GLY A 71 6.69 -27.42 74.92
CA GLY A 71 8.02 -27.27 75.50
C GLY A 71 8.83 -26.07 75.01
N THR A 72 8.21 -25.15 74.27
CA THR A 72 8.82 -23.89 73.83
C THR A 72 8.53 -22.76 74.81
N GLN A 73 9.55 -21.95 75.12
CA GLN A 73 9.41 -20.79 76.01
C GLN A 73 8.63 -19.68 75.28
N LEU A 74 7.61 -19.15 75.95
CA LEU A 74 6.88 -17.96 75.49
C LEU A 74 7.50 -16.70 76.06
N ASP A 75 7.48 -15.63 75.28
CA ASP A 75 7.79 -14.28 75.74
C ASP A 75 6.91 -13.24 75.03
N ILE A 76 7.19 -11.96 75.26
CA ILE A 76 6.43 -10.83 74.70
C ILE A 76 6.39 -10.81 73.16
N ARG A 77 7.32 -11.49 72.47
CA ARG A 77 7.40 -11.55 71.01
C ARG A 77 6.33 -12.47 70.42
N SER A 78 5.68 -13.30 71.24
CA SER A 78 4.50 -14.06 70.83
C SER A 78 3.30 -13.15 70.52
N ASP A 79 3.14 -12.06 71.28
CA ASP A 79 2.13 -11.04 70.97
C ASP A 79 2.47 -10.24 69.71
N ILE A 80 3.76 -10.01 69.43
CA ILE A 80 4.22 -9.31 68.22
C ILE A 80 3.84 -10.10 66.96
N TYR A 81 3.99 -11.41 66.98
CA TYR A 81 3.55 -12.28 65.90
C TYR A 81 2.04 -12.21 65.68
N SER A 82 1.28 -12.37 66.77
CA SER A 82 -0.19 -12.35 66.73
C SER A 82 -0.71 -10.99 66.22
N PHE A 83 -0.04 -9.90 66.60
CA PHE A 83 -0.29 -8.56 66.07
C PHE A 83 0.05 -8.46 64.57
N GLY A 84 1.19 -9.00 64.11
CA GLY A 84 1.56 -9.02 62.71
C GLY A 84 0.54 -9.75 61.83
N MET A 85 0.07 -10.93 62.25
CA MET A 85 -0.98 -11.69 61.56
C MET A 85 -2.32 -10.95 61.56
N THR A 86 -2.63 -10.26 62.66
CA THR A 86 -3.81 -9.38 62.75
C THR A 86 -3.73 -8.23 61.76
N MET A 87 -2.59 -7.56 61.67
CA MET A 87 -2.37 -6.46 60.72
C MET A 87 -2.43 -6.93 59.27
N TYR A 88 -1.84 -8.10 58.96
CA TYR A 88 -1.96 -8.70 57.63
C TYR A 88 -3.43 -8.92 57.27
N HIS A 89 -4.18 -9.60 58.13
CA HIS A 89 -5.58 -9.91 57.86
C HIS A 89 -6.44 -8.65 57.70
N LEU A 90 -6.24 -7.63 58.54
CA LEU A 90 -7.00 -6.37 58.43
C LEU A 90 -6.72 -5.60 57.13
N LEU A 91 -5.53 -5.77 56.53
CA LEU A 91 -5.12 -5.05 55.32
C LEU A 91 -5.36 -5.83 54.03
N VAL A 92 -5.31 -7.15 54.10
CA VAL A 92 -5.48 -8.05 52.95
C VAL A 92 -6.91 -8.58 52.86
N GLY A 93 -7.62 -8.68 53.99
CA GLY A 93 -8.98 -9.22 54.08
C GLY A 93 -9.04 -10.73 54.31
N GLU A 94 -7.92 -11.43 54.18
CA GLU A 94 -7.76 -12.86 54.49
C GLU A 94 -6.41 -13.15 55.17
N LEU A 95 -6.29 -14.32 55.80
CA LEU A 95 -5.02 -14.81 56.35
C LEU A 95 -4.16 -15.45 55.24
N PRO A 96 -2.83 -15.44 55.35
CA PRO A 96 -1.97 -16.06 54.35
C PRO A 96 -2.16 -17.59 54.33
N ALA A 97 -1.84 -18.22 53.20
CA ALA A 97 -1.83 -19.68 53.08
C ALA A 97 -0.96 -20.31 54.18
N SER A 98 -1.53 -21.29 54.88
CA SER A 98 -0.95 -21.87 56.09
C SER A 98 -1.12 -23.38 56.17
N ASP A 99 -0.30 -24.03 57.01
CA ASP A 99 -0.37 -25.45 57.27
C ASP A 99 -1.61 -25.81 58.12
N HIS A 100 -1.79 -27.11 58.41
CA HIS A 100 -2.92 -27.59 59.21
C HIS A 100 -2.99 -26.97 60.63
N ARG A 101 -1.90 -26.39 61.14
CA ARG A 101 -1.81 -25.71 62.44
C ARG A 101 -2.06 -24.21 62.34
N GLY A 102 -2.15 -23.66 61.12
CA GLY A 102 -2.34 -22.24 60.87
C GLY A 102 -1.04 -21.43 60.81
N ILE A 103 0.11 -22.09 60.62
CA ILE A 103 1.40 -21.42 60.41
C ILE A 103 1.60 -21.15 58.91
N PRO A 104 1.99 -19.93 58.49
CA PRO A 104 2.22 -19.61 57.08
C PRO A 104 3.22 -20.56 56.41
N THR A 105 2.90 -21.07 55.21
CA THR A 105 3.76 -22.00 54.44
C THR A 105 4.73 -21.30 53.49
N GLY A 106 4.62 -19.99 53.35
CA GLY A 106 5.46 -19.17 52.49
C GLY A 106 5.67 -17.76 53.04
N PRO A 107 6.38 -16.90 52.31
CA PRO A 107 6.59 -15.51 52.72
C PRO A 107 5.27 -14.76 52.90
N VAL A 108 5.14 -14.06 54.02
CA VAL A 108 3.99 -13.20 54.28
C VAL A 108 4.25 -11.83 53.63
N ASP A 109 3.81 -11.67 52.37
CA ASP A 109 3.92 -10.41 51.63
C ASP A 109 2.53 -9.78 51.42
N ALA A 110 2.22 -8.76 52.22
CA ALA A 110 0.96 -8.04 52.15
C ALA A 110 0.85 -7.15 50.91
N HIS A 111 1.97 -6.65 50.36
CA HIS A 111 1.97 -5.82 49.14
C HIS A 111 1.68 -6.66 47.90
N ALA A 112 2.21 -7.89 47.85
CA ALA A 112 1.89 -8.83 46.79
C ALA A 112 0.41 -9.24 46.80
N ALA A 113 -0.16 -9.45 48.00
CA ALA A 113 -1.57 -9.81 48.16
C ALA A 113 -2.53 -8.62 47.96
N ASN A 114 -2.13 -7.41 48.38
CA ASN A 114 -2.88 -6.18 48.18
C ASN A 114 -1.91 -5.03 47.78
N PRO A 115 -1.85 -4.65 46.49
CA PRO A 115 -0.97 -3.57 45.99
C PRO A 115 -1.22 -2.19 46.62
N GLU A 116 -2.36 -1.96 47.29
CA GLU A 116 -2.62 -0.73 48.04
C GLU A 116 -1.82 -0.65 49.35
N VAL A 117 -1.39 -1.79 49.90
CA VAL A 117 -0.47 -1.84 51.04
C VAL A 117 0.91 -1.45 50.56
N SER A 118 1.54 -0.43 51.13
CA SER A 118 2.90 -0.03 50.68
C SER A 118 3.93 -1.13 50.98
N ARG A 119 4.97 -1.23 50.13
CA ARG A 119 6.06 -2.21 50.31
C ARG A 119 6.69 -2.11 51.71
N ALA A 120 6.96 -0.89 52.17
CA ALA A 120 7.53 -0.65 53.49
C ALA A 120 6.63 -1.14 54.64
N LEU A 121 5.30 -1.03 54.52
CA LEU A 121 4.37 -1.57 55.52
C LEU A 121 4.33 -3.10 55.47
N SER A 122 4.38 -3.69 54.27
CA SER A 122 4.51 -5.14 54.07
C SER A 122 5.75 -5.69 54.78
N ASP A 123 6.90 -5.01 54.64
CA ASP A 123 8.16 -5.43 55.24
C ASP A 123 8.11 -5.42 56.79
N VAL A 124 7.41 -4.44 57.40
CA VAL A 124 7.20 -4.40 58.85
C VAL A 124 6.32 -5.57 59.32
N ILE A 125 5.26 -5.88 58.58
CA ILE A 125 4.35 -7.00 58.89
C ILE A 125 5.12 -8.32 58.77
N ALA A 126 5.87 -8.51 57.68
CA ALA A 126 6.68 -9.69 57.44
C ALA A 126 7.69 -9.95 58.59
N LYS A 127 8.32 -8.89 59.10
CA LYS A 127 9.23 -9.01 60.25
C LYS A 127 8.50 -9.36 61.56
N CYS A 128 7.28 -8.86 61.78
CA CYS A 128 6.49 -9.22 62.97
C CYS A 128 6.14 -10.72 63.00
N VAL A 129 5.86 -11.31 61.83
CA VAL A 129 5.40 -12.70 61.70
C VAL A 129 6.51 -13.71 61.40
N ALA A 130 7.77 -13.35 61.66
CA ALA A 130 8.89 -14.27 61.49
C ALA A 130 8.72 -15.50 62.38
N LEU A 131 9.04 -16.69 61.86
CA LEU A 131 8.76 -17.95 62.56
C LEU A 131 9.58 -18.10 63.85
N ARG A 132 10.85 -17.65 63.85
CA ARG A 132 11.70 -17.62 65.05
C ARG A 132 11.44 -16.32 65.83
N PRO A 133 11.22 -16.36 67.15
CA PRO A 133 11.04 -15.15 67.95
C PRO A 133 12.20 -14.14 67.83
N ASP A 134 13.45 -14.60 67.68
CA ASP A 134 14.64 -13.75 67.54
C ASP A 134 14.68 -12.91 66.25
N ASP A 135 13.95 -13.34 65.22
CA ASP A 135 13.88 -12.62 63.95
C ASP A 135 12.81 -11.50 63.97
N ARG A 136 11.97 -11.48 65.02
CA ARG A 136 10.94 -10.47 65.24
C ARG A 136 11.52 -9.21 65.87
N TYR A 137 10.72 -8.16 65.95
CA TYR A 137 11.07 -6.99 66.77
C TYR A 137 11.24 -7.39 68.23
N SER A 138 12.17 -6.74 68.93
CA SER A 138 12.47 -7.06 70.33
C SER A 138 11.36 -6.59 71.28
N SER A 139 10.57 -5.59 70.85
CA SER A 139 9.48 -5.01 71.63
C SER A 139 8.42 -4.36 70.75
N MET A 140 7.20 -4.19 71.30
CA MET A 140 6.13 -3.43 70.63
C MET A 140 6.50 -1.96 70.36
N ILE A 141 7.47 -1.39 71.09
CA ILE A 141 7.94 -0.02 70.87
C ILE A 141 8.71 0.08 69.54
N GLU A 142 9.53 -0.93 69.21
CA GLU A 142 10.23 -0.97 67.92
C GLU A 142 9.24 -1.11 66.76
N VAL A 143 8.17 -1.88 66.93
CA VAL A 143 7.09 -2.00 65.94
C VAL A 143 6.44 -0.63 65.69
N ILE A 144 6.13 0.12 66.77
CA ILE A 144 5.59 1.48 66.65
C ILE A 144 6.56 2.41 65.91
N ALA A 145 7.87 2.32 66.19
CA ALA A 145 8.89 3.14 65.53
C ALA A 145 8.95 2.83 64.03
N ALA A 146 8.97 1.55 63.65
CA ALA A 146 8.95 1.12 62.25
C ALA A 146 7.68 1.61 61.52
N LEU A 147 6.53 1.53 62.18
CA LEU A 147 5.24 2.03 61.68
C LEU A 147 5.15 3.56 61.60
N ASN A 148 6.03 4.33 62.23
CA ASN A 148 6.03 5.79 62.05
C ASN A 148 6.94 6.21 60.88
N THR A 149 7.98 5.44 60.60
CA THR A 149 8.96 5.74 59.54
C THR A 149 8.43 5.47 58.12
N TYR A 150 7.41 4.62 57.92
CA TYR A 150 6.92 4.30 56.56
C TYR A 150 6.30 5.48 55.81
N LYS A 151 5.82 6.53 56.50
CA LYS A 151 5.14 7.68 55.87
C LYS A 151 6.06 8.58 55.05
N THR A 152 7.38 8.54 55.26
CA THR A 152 8.33 9.46 54.61
C THR A 152 8.90 8.94 53.30
N THR A 153 8.83 7.63 53.04
CA THR A 153 9.47 6.98 51.88
C THR A 153 8.62 7.03 50.59
N ASP A 154 7.29 7.08 50.68
CA ASP A 154 6.37 6.97 49.54
C ASP A 154 6.30 8.24 48.64
N SER A 155 6.63 9.40 49.19
CA SER A 155 6.58 10.69 48.47
C SER A 155 7.66 10.84 47.39
N ARG A 156 8.79 10.14 47.50
CA ARG A 156 9.92 10.21 46.54
C ARG A 156 9.67 9.38 45.27
N HIS A 157 8.89 8.30 45.33
CA HIS A 157 8.62 7.42 44.18
C HIS A 157 7.65 8.03 43.15
N ARG A 158 6.70 8.88 43.59
CA ARG A 158 5.71 9.54 42.72
C ARG A 158 6.27 10.69 41.86
N ALA A 159 7.44 11.25 42.21
CA ALA A 159 8.07 12.34 41.46
C ALA A 159 8.83 11.83 40.22
N LYS A 160 9.44 10.63 40.30
CA LYS A 160 10.21 10.02 39.21
C LYS A 160 9.33 9.62 38.02
N HIS A 161 8.16 9.05 38.28
CA HIS A 161 7.22 8.60 37.23
C HIS A 161 6.66 9.74 36.37
N ARG A 162 6.45 10.93 36.93
CA ARG A 162 5.94 12.10 36.18
C ARG A 162 6.93 12.68 35.17
N ARG A 163 8.24 12.50 35.37
CA ARG A 163 9.26 12.95 34.40
C ARG A 163 9.27 12.08 33.15
N HIS A 164 9.15 10.76 33.30
CA HIS A 164 9.12 9.82 32.17
C HIS A 164 7.87 10.00 31.27
N ILE A 165 6.70 10.27 31.85
CA ILE A 165 5.49 10.51 31.07
C ILE A 165 5.62 11.79 30.22
N ARG A 166 6.22 12.86 30.77
CA ARG A 166 6.45 14.10 30.03
C ARG A 166 7.44 13.92 28.87
N THR A 167 8.51 13.15 29.05
CA THR A 167 9.46 12.87 27.97
C THR A 167 8.83 12.03 26.87
N ILE A 168 8.00 11.04 27.21
CA ILE A 168 7.27 10.23 26.21
C ILE A 168 6.28 11.10 25.44
N GLY A 169 5.52 11.96 26.13
CA GLY A 169 4.59 12.88 25.48
C GLY A 169 5.29 13.87 24.53
N ALA A 170 6.45 14.40 24.92
CA ALA A 170 7.25 15.28 24.08
C ALA A 170 7.79 14.57 22.83
N LEU A 171 8.26 13.33 22.96
CA LEU A 171 8.71 12.51 21.82
C LEU A 171 7.56 12.17 20.87
N ALA A 172 6.38 11.84 21.39
CA ALA A 172 5.19 11.58 20.58
C ALA A 172 4.75 12.84 19.79
N ALA A 173 4.78 14.01 20.42
CA ALA A 173 4.48 15.28 19.76
C ALA A 173 5.50 15.61 18.67
N ALA A 174 6.80 15.40 18.93
CA ALA A 174 7.85 15.60 17.93
C ALA A 174 7.69 14.64 16.73
N ALA A 175 7.36 13.37 16.98
CA ALA A 175 7.06 12.40 15.92
C ALA A 175 5.89 12.84 15.05
N LEU A 176 4.79 13.30 15.66
CA LEU A 176 3.62 13.78 14.93
C LEU A 176 3.95 14.99 14.04
N ILE A 177 4.72 15.95 14.56
CA ILE A 177 5.16 17.13 13.79
C ILE A 177 6.00 16.70 12.58
N MET A 178 6.95 15.78 12.77
CA MET A 178 7.76 15.26 11.66
C MET A 178 6.92 14.52 10.62
N SER A 179 5.93 13.72 11.03
CA SER A 179 5.01 13.05 10.09
C SER A 179 4.18 14.04 9.28
N ILE A 180 3.66 15.10 9.92
CA ILE A 180 2.90 16.16 9.23
C ILE A 180 3.81 16.93 8.26
N ALA A 181 5.03 17.29 8.68
CA ALA A 181 5.99 17.96 7.82
C ALA A 181 6.36 17.10 6.60
N SER A 182 6.60 15.80 6.81
CA SER A 182 6.90 14.85 5.73
C SER A 182 5.72 14.67 4.77
N ALA A 183 4.48 14.64 5.28
CA ALA A 183 3.30 14.60 4.43
C ALA A 183 3.18 15.89 3.61
N GLY A 184 3.42 17.04 4.23
CA GLY A 184 3.37 18.35 3.57
C GLY A 184 4.39 18.49 2.45
N THR A 185 5.64 18.07 2.68
CA THR A 185 6.68 18.09 1.63
C THR A 185 6.38 17.12 0.50
N TYR A 186 5.87 15.92 0.80
CA TYR A 186 5.44 14.96 -0.21
C TYR A 186 4.31 15.51 -1.09
N THR A 187 3.27 16.08 -0.49
CA THR A 187 2.15 16.66 -1.25
C THR A 187 2.58 17.89 -2.05
N TYR A 188 3.47 18.72 -1.52
CA TYR A 188 4.00 19.87 -2.24
C TYR A 188 4.83 19.42 -3.45
N GLY A 189 5.70 18.43 -3.28
CA GLY A 189 6.49 17.84 -4.38
C GLY A 189 5.60 17.22 -5.45
N ALA A 190 4.63 16.38 -5.07
CA ALA A 190 3.71 15.76 -6.01
C ALA A 190 2.87 16.79 -6.80
N ASN A 191 2.44 17.87 -6.14
CA ASN A 191 1.72 18.97 -6.80
C ASN A 191 2.64 19.78 -7.72
N ALA A 192 3.89 20.03 -7.33
CA ALA A 192 4.87 20.70 -8.18
C ALA A 192 5.18 19.88 -9.44
N ASP A 193 5.35 18.56 -9.30
CA ASP A 193 5.58 17.64 -10.42
C ASP A 193 4.36 17.58 -11.36
N ALA A 194 3.14 17.53 -10.80
CA ALA A 194 1.91 17.56 -11.58
C ALA A 194 1.74 18.88 -12.36
N ASN A 195 2.00 20.01 -11.70
CA ASN A 195 1.94 21.34 -12.34
C ASN A 195 3.01 21.49 -13.44
N SER A 196 4.22 20.99 -13.20
CA SER A 196 5.30 21.01 -14.19
C SER A 196 4.93 20.17 -15.42
N TYR A 197 4.41 18.96 -15.21
CA TYR A 197 3.96 18.10 -16.30
C TYR A 197 2.80 18.72 -17.11
N ALA A 198 1.83 19.32 -16.42
CA ALA A 198 0.73 20.03 -17.07
C ALA A 198 1.24 21.22 -17.91
N ALA A 199 2.22 21.97 -17.40
CA ALA A 199 2.84 23.09 -18.13
C ALA A 199 3.58 22.62 -19.39
N LEU A 200 4.32 21.50 -19.31
CA LEU A 200 4.97 20.89 -20.48
C LEU A 200 3.93 20.47 -21.53
N THR A 201 2.86 19.81 -21.10
CA THR A 201 1.78 19.34 -21.98
C THR A 201 1.09 20.52 -22.67
N SER A 202 0.74 21.58 -21.93
CA SER A 202 0.14 22.79 -22.50
C SER A 202 1.08 23.52 -23.46
N ALA A 203 2.39 23.54 -23.18
CA ALA A 203 3.38 24.12 -24.07
C ALA A 203 3.49 23.32 -25.37
N ALA A 204 3.51 21.98 -25.29
CA ALA A 204 3.56 21.09 -26.44
C ALA A 204 2.32 21.23 -27.33
N GLN A 205 1.13 21.22 -26.72
CA GLN A 205 -0.14 21.45 -27.42
C GLN A 205 -0.17 22.80 -28.14
N LYS A 206 0.34 23.86 -27.50
CA LYS A 206 0.40 25.19 -28.11
C LYS A 206 1.41 25.27 -29.26
N ALA A 207 2.55 24.59 -29.14
CA ALA A 207 3.57 24.56 -30.18
C ALA A 207 3.06 23.80 -31.42
N GLY A 208 2.33 22.71 -31.21
CA GLY A 208 1.75 21.90 -32.30
C GLY A 208 2.80 21.17 -33.14
N THR A 209 4.03 21.02 -32.64
CA THR A 209 5.11 20.29 -33.32
C THR A 209 5.46 19.00 -32.57
N VAL A 210 6.02 18.03 -33.27
CA VAL A 210 6.41 16.73 -32.72
C VAL A 210 7.51 16.89 -31.66
N GLU A 211 8.49 17.74 -31.91
CA GLU A 211 9.63 17.98 -31.01
C GLU A 211 9.19 18.55 -29.67
N ALA A 212 8.08 19.29 -29.64
CA ALA A 212 7.58 19.87 -28.40
C ALA A 212 7.05 18.80 -27.42
N TRP A 213 6.72 17.60 -27.90
CA TRP A 213 6.26 16.48 -27.10
C TRP A 213 7.39 15.64 -26.48
N GLU A 214 8.63 15.76 -26.97
CA GLU A 214 9.80 15.08 -26.41
C GLU A 214 9.96 15.28 -24.88
N PRO A 215 9.98 16.52 -24.34
CA PRO A 215 10.09 16.73 -22.90
C PRO A 215 8.88 16.19 -22.12
N VAL A 216 7.69 16.14 -22.73
CA VAL A 216 6.48 15.58 -22.10
C VAL A 216 6.61 14.07 -21.95
N ILE A 217 6.99 13.37 -23.02
CA ILE A 217 7.18 11.93 -23.04
C ILE A 217 8.31 11.54 -22.08
N ASN A 218 9.46 12.21 -22.14
CA ASN A 218 10.58 11.92 -21.24
C ASN A 218 10.25 12.16 -19.76
N ALA A 219 9.34 13.08 -19.44
CA ALA A 219 8.90 13.31 -18.07
C ALA A 219 8.01 12.17 -17.54
N ARG A 220 7.18 11.56 -18.39
CA ARG A 220 6.30 10.42 -18.03
C ARG A 220 6.20 9.40 -19.18
N PRO A 221 7.21 8.54 -19.38
CA PRO A 221 7.27 7.63 -20.53
C PRO A 221 6.12 6.62 -20.62
N ALA A 222 5.62 6.17 -19.47
CA ALA A 222 4.49 5.25 -19.38
C ALA A 222 3.12 5.91 -19.68
N ASN A 223 3.03 7.24 -19.76
CA ASN A 223 1.80 7.92 -20.13
C ASN A 223 1.57 7.81 -21.64
N ILE A 224 0.79 6.80 -22.04
CA ILE A 224 0.52 6.52 -23.46
C ILE A 224 -0.20 7.68 -24.18
N ASP A 225 -0.96 8.50 -23.46
CA ASP A 225 -1.73 9.60 -24.04
C ASP A 225 -0.83 10.64 -24.73
N SER A 226 0.38 10.89 -24.21
CA SER A 226 1.32 11.81 -24.84
C SER A 226 1.78 11.35 -26.23
N TYR A 227 1.79 10.05 -26.50
CA TYR A 227 2.12 9.53 -27.83
C TYR A 227 0.93 9.68 -28.79
N PHE A 228 -0.29 9.48 -28.29
CA PHE A 228 -1.50 9.77 -29.06
C PHE A 228 -1.60 11.25 -29.41
N ASP A 229 -1.32 12.14 -28.46
CA ASP A 229 -1.33 13.58 -28.68
C ASP A 229 -0.29 14.00 -29.74
N THR A 230 0.90 13.40 -29.74
CA THR A 230 1.91 13.61 -30.79
C THR A 230 1.38 13.17 -32.16
N ILE A 231 0.74 12.00 -32.26
CA ILE A 231 0.12 11.52 -33.50
C ILE A 231 -1.00 12.48 -33.95
N THR A 232 -1.82 12.97 -33.03
CA THR A 232 -2.87 13.95 -33.32
C THR A 232 -2.27 15.25 -33.86
N ALA A 233 -1.16 15.74 -33.28
CA ALA A 233 -0.46 16.93 -33.78
C ALA A 233 0.02 16.73 -35.23
N ILE A 234 0.58 15.57 -35.56
CA ILE A 234 0.98 15.22 -36.93
C ILE A 234 -0.24 15.21 -37.87
N LYS A 235 -1.31 14.51 -37.49
CA LYS A 235 -2.53 14.37 -38.31
C LYS A 235 -3.27 15.71 -38.52
N GLN A 236 -3.21 16.62 -37.55
CA GLN A 236 -3.86 17.94 -37.60
C GLN A 236 -2.97 19.05 -38.21
N GLY A 237 -1.68 18.78 -38.44
CA GLY A 237 -0.74 19.70 -39.04
C GLY A 237 -0.96 19.89 -40.55
N ASP A 238 0.10 19.78 -41.33
CA ASP A 238 0.03 19.87 -42.80
C ASP A 238 -0.46 18.58 -43.48
N GLY A 239 -0.84 17.57 -42.68
CA GLY A 239 -1.30 16.26 -43.13
C GLY A 239 -0.17 15.39 -43.67
N ARG A 240 1.08 15.66 -43.29
CA ARG A 240 2.25 14.85 -43.65
C ARG A 240 2.92 14.30 -42.40
N PHE A 241 3.47 13.11 -42.54
CA PHE A 241 4.44 12.54 -41.62
C PHE A 241 5.78 12.52 -42.35
N THR A 242 6.59 13.52 -42.07
CA THR A 242 7.87 13.76 -42.75
C THR A 242 9.00 12.94 -42.14
N SER A 243 10.10 12.77 -42.87
CA SER A 243 11.31 12.12 -42.33
C SER A 243 11.87 12.83 -41.09
N THR A 244 11.66 14.15 -40.95
CA THR A 244 12.06 14.93 -39.77
C THR A 244 11.22 14.57 -38.56
N GLU A 245 9.89 14.51 -38.72
CA GLU A 245 8.97 14.11 -37.65
C GLU A 245 9.15 12.64 -37.27
N GLU A 246 9.43 11.78 -38.25
CA GLU A 246 9.79 10.39 -38.02
C GLU A 246 11.04 10.28 -37.14
N ALA A 247 12.09 11.04 -37.47
CA ALA A 247 13.34 11.07 -36.71
C ALA A 247 13.16 11.65 -35.29
N ALA A 248 12.14 12.49 -35.07
CA ALA A 248 11.80 13.00 -33.74
C ALA A 248 10.93 12.02 -32.95
N PHE A 249 9.91 11.41 -33.56
CA PHE A 249 8.89 10.63 -32.84
C PHE A 249 9.26 9.16 -32.64
N ILE A 250 9.73 8.48 -33.69
CA ILE A 250 9.91 7.03 -33.66
C ILE A 250 11.02 6.59 -32.71
N PRO A 251 12.17 7.29 -32.59
CA PRO A 251 13.14 7.00 -31.55
C PRO A 251 12.56 7.11 -30.14
N LEU A 252 11.72 8.11 -29.85
CA LEU A 252 11.08 8.26 -28.54
C LEU A 252 10.17 7.07 -28.21
N VAL A 253 9.38 6.60 -29.18
CA VAL A 253 8.56 5.39 -29.02
C VAL A 253 9.44 4.16 -28.74
N ARG A 254 10.55 4.01 -29.46
CA ARG A 254 11.45 2.86 -29.34
C ARG A 254 12.22 2.84 -28.02
N ASP A 255 12.71 3.99 -27.58
CA ASP A 255 13.49 4.12 -26.35
C ASP A 255 12.65 3.77 -25.11
N HIS A 256 11.35 4.10 -25.15
CA HIS A 256 10.40 3.87 -24.07
C HIS A 256 9.44 2.70 -24.34
N ILE A 257 9.73 1.86 -25.35
CA ILE A 257 8.81 0.82 -25.83
C ILE A 257 8.36 -0.14 -24.72
N LYS A 258 9.26 -0.45 -23.78
CA LYS A 258 8.99 -1.35 -22.65
C LYS A 258 7.97 -0.75 -21.68
N ASP A 259 8.02 0.56 -21.46
CA ASP A 259 7.12 1.25 -20.54
C ASP A 259 5.70 1.36 -21.13
N ILE A 260 5.58 1.52 -22.46
CA ILE A 260 4.29 1.64 -23.13
C ILE A 260 3.66 0.30 -23.52
N GLN A 261 4.45 -0.75 -23.78
CA GLN A 261 3.93 -2.07 -24.17
C GLN A 261 3.10 -2.76 -23.08
N GLU A 262 3.32 -2.41 -21.81
CA GLU A 262 2.51 -2.89 -20.69
C GLU A 262 1.10 -2.26 -20.67
N ASN A 263 0.90 -1.15 -21.37
CA ASN A 263 -0.38 -0.45 -21.40
C ASN A 263 -1.39 -1.21 -22.30
N PRO A 264 -2.63 -1.46 -21.85
CA PRO A 264 -3.66 -2.12 -22.65
C PRO A 264 -4.00 -1.42 -23.98
N ARG A 265 -3.70 -0.12 -24.11
CA ARG A 265 -3.90 0.67 -25.33
C ARG A 265 -2.69 0.67 -26.27
N TYR A 266 -1.61 -0.06 -25.97
CA TYR A 266 -0.48 -0.20 -26.88
C TYR A 266 -0.87 -0.72 -28.27
N PRO A 267 -1.74 -1.73 -28.42
CA PRO A 267 -2.15 -2.21 -29.75
C PRO A 267 -2.87 -1.14 -30.58
N GLU A 268 -3.61 -0.25 -29.91
CA GLU A 268 -4.21 0.94 -30.53
C GLU A 268 -3.13 1.93 -30.99
N LEU A 269 -2.14 2.21 -30.14
CA LEU A 269 -1.02 3.10 -30.49
C LEU A 269 -0.24 2.55 -31.70
N ALA A 270 0.08 1.26 -31.70
CA ALA A 270 0.76 0.60 -32.80
C ALA A 270 -0.04 0.73 -34.10
N TYR A 271 -1.36 0.50 -34.05
CA TYR A 271 -2.23 0.73 -35.21
C TYR A 271 -2.14 2.17 -35.73
N GLN A 272 -2.21 3.17 -34.84
CA GLN A 272 -2.15 4.59 -35.20
C GLN A 272 -0.78 5.01 -35.78
N ILE A 273 0.32 4.44 -35.30
CA ILE A 273 1.66 4.64 -35.88
C ILE A 273 1.73 4.00 -37.27
N GLY A 274 1.17 2.80 -37.44
CA GLY A 274 1.03 2.16 -38.74
C GLY A 274 0.27 3.04 -39.74
N GLU A 275 -0.83 3.65 -39.31
CA GLU A 275 -1.60 4.60 -40.13
C GLU A 275 -0.80 5.85 -40.52
N LEU A 276 0.07 6.38 -39.65
CA LEU A 276 0.94 7.50 -40.01
C LEU A 276 1.85 7.13 -41.19
N TYR A 277 2.50 5.98 -41.09
CA TYR A 277 3.34 5.46 -42.17
C TYR A 277 2.55 5.18 -43.46
N TRP A 278 1.30 4.74 -43.31
CA TRP A 278 0.47 4.35 -44.44
C TRP A 278 -0.17 5.52 -45.17
N PHE A 279 -0.80 6.44 -44.44
CA PHE A 279 -1.66 7.48 -45.03
C PHE A 279 -1.02 8.86 -45.06
N PHE A 280 -0.06 9.13 -44.17
CA PHE A 280 0.50 10.47 -43.98
C PHE A 280 1.97 10.56 -44.42
N TYR A 281 2.68 9.43 -44.54
CA TYR A 281 4.12 9.44 -44.79
C TYR A 281 4.50 10.06 -46.13
N ALA A 282 5.38 11.05 -46.06
CA ALA A 282 5.92 11.75 -47.21
C ALA A 282 7.45 11.86 -47.04
N SER A 283 8.17 10.88 -47.57
CA SER A 283 9.64 10.84 -47.55
C SER A 283 10.23 11.32 -48.87
N ASP A 284 11.31 12.12 -48.78
CA ASP A 284 12.11 12.55 -49.92
C ASP A 284 13.05 11.45 -50.46
N ALA A 285 13.18 10.32 -49.76
CA ALA A 285 14.26 9.35 -49.95
C ALA A 285 13.83 7.97 -50.50
N ASN A 286 12.68 7.85 -51.17
CA ASN A 286 12.11 6.57 -51.64
C ASN A 286 11.86 5.53 -50.54
N ALA A 287 11.74 5.94 -49.27
CA ALA A 287 11.39 5.03 -48.18
C ALA A 287 9.94 4.54 -48.36
N ASP A 288 9.76 3.22 -48.45
CA ASP A 288 8.44 2.60 -48.61
C ASP A 288 7.70 2.63 -47.26
N GLY A 289 6.93 3.69 -47.03
CA GLY A 289 6.09 3.85 -45.83
C GLY A 289 5.18 2.63 -45.59
N LEU A 290 4.74 1.95 -46.65
CA LEU A 290 3.94 0.73 -46.54
C LEU A 290 4.74 -0.38 -45.84
N ALA A 291 5.99 -0.58 -46.23
CA ALA A 291 6.87 -1.56 -45.59
C ALA A 291 7.19 -1.19 -44.12
N LEU A 292 7.39 0.10 -43.83
CA LEU A 292 7.65 0.60 -42.48
C LEU A 292 6.44 0.48 -41.54
N SER A 293 5.22 0.47 -42.08
CA SER A 293 3.99 0.29 -41.31
C SER A 293 3.77 -1.16 -40.82
N ALA A 294 4.31 -2.16 -41.54
CA ALA A 294 3.96 -3.56 -41.32
C ALA A 294 4.31 -4.09 -39.91
N PRO A 295 5.47 -3.77 -39.30
CA PRO A 295 5.75 -4.16 -37.91
C PRO A 295 4.71 -3.63 -36.92
N TRP A 296 4.20 -2.41 -37.13
CA TRP A 296 3.23 -1.79 -36.24
C TRP A 296 1.85 -2.43 -36.34
N PHE A 297 1.39 -2.74 -37.55
CA PHE A 297 0.13 -3.49 -37.72
C PHE A 297 0.23 -4.91 -37.17
N LYS A 298 1.41 -5.54 -37.23
CA LYS A 298 1.64 -6.85 -36.60
C LYS A 298 1.44 -6.78 -35.09
N ASP A 299 1.92 -5.72 -34.44
CA ASP A 299 1.73 -5.49 -33.01
C ASP A 299 0.25 -5.25 -32.68
N ALA A 300 -0.46 -4.47 -33.50
CA ALA A 300 -1.91 -4.26 -33.34
C ALA A 300 -2.71 -5.58 -33.43
N ILE A 301 -2.39 -6.43 -34.42
CA ILE A 301 -2.99 -7.76 -34.60
C ILE A 301 -2.71 -8.64 -33.38
N SER A 302 -1.45 -8.66 -32.92
CA SER A 302 -1.03 -9.46 -31.76
C SER A 302 -1.76 -9.04 -30.48
N GLY A 303 -2.09 -7.75 -30.37
CA GLY A 303 -2.89 -7.17 -29.29
C GLY A 303 -4.41 -7.15 -29.53
N ASN A 304 -4.90 -7.82 -30.58
CA ASN A 304 -6.32 -7.93 -30.92
C ASN A 304 -7.05 -6.58 -31.13
N TYR A 305 -6.36 -5.58 -31.68
CA TYR A 305 -6.95 -4.28 -32.03
C TYR A 305 -7.18 -4.13 -33.53
N ASN A 306 -8.43 -3.84 -33.91
CA ASN A 306 -8.87 -3.64 -35.29
C ASN A 306 -8.31 -4.69 -36.28
N VAL A 307 -8.40 -5.97 -35.89
CA VAL A 307 -7.64 -7.08 -36.50
C VAL A 307 -7.88 -7.21 -38.00
N GLU A 308 -9.12 -7.02 -38.46
CA GLU A 308 -9.46 -7.12 -39.89
C GLU A 308 -8.74 -6.05 -40.71
N GLN A 309 -8.86 -4.78 -40.33
CA GLN A 309 -8.18 -3.68 -41.04
C GLN A 309 -6.66 -3.75 -40.87
N ALA A 310 -6.18 -4.06 -39.67
CA ALA A 310 -4.76 -4.22 -39.40
C ALA A 310 -4.14 -5.36 -40.23
N SER A 311 -4.86 -6.47 -40.42
CA SER A 311 -4.41 -7.57 -41.27
C SER A 311 -4.35 -7.19 -42.74
N ALA A 312 -5.36 -6.47 -43.24
CA ALA A 312 -5.37 -5.97 -44.60
C ALA A 312 -4.16 -5.04 -44.85
N LEU A 313 -3.95 -4.07 -43.97
CA LEU A 313 -2.83 -3.12 -44.06
C LEU A 313 -1.47 -3.81 -43.90
N TYR A 314 -1.33 -4.76 -42.97
CA TYR A 314 -0.13 -5.58 -42.79
C TYR A 314 0.25 -6.33 -44.07
N ASN A 315 -0.72 -7.06 -44.66
CA ASN A 315 -0.51 -7.86 -45.87
C ASN A 315 -0.14 -6.98 -47.07
N MET A 316 -0.69 -5.76 -47.12
CA MET A 316 -0.36 -4.80 -48.16
C MET A 316 1.04 -4.20 -47.97
N GLY A 317 1.46 -3.92 -46.73
CA GLY A 317 2.82 -3.45 -46.42
C GLY A 317 3.90 -4.49 -46.70
N SER A 318 3.56 -5.78 -46.65
CA SER A 318 4.49 -6.87 -47.02
C SER A 318 4.46 -7.25 -48.50
N PHE A 319 3.44 -6.79 -49.26
CA PHE A 319 3.17 -7.25 -50.62
C PHE A 319 4.38 -7.13 -51.54
N ASN A 320 5.04 -5.97 -51.60
CA ASN A 320 6.18 -5.74 -52.50
C ASN A 320 7.33 -6.73 -52.28
N ARG A 321 7.63 -7.06 -51.01
CA ARG A 321 8.64 -8.05 -50.65
C ARG A 321 8.18 -9.46 -51.03
N ASP A 322 6.95 -9.79 -50.69
CA ASP A 322 6.42 -11.15 -50.84
C ASP A 322 6.20 -11.50 -52.32
N ILE A 323 5.69 -10.56 -53.13
CA ILE A 323 5.50 -10.74 -54.57
C ILE A 323 6.82 -10.87 -55.32
N ALA A 324 7.85 -10.10 -54.93
CA ALA A 324 9.18 -10.20 -55.54
C ALA A 324 9.78 -11.61 -55.35
N SER A 325 9.57 -12.21 -54.17
CA SER A 325 9.98 -13.59 -53.89
C SER A 325 9.14 -14.63 -54.66
N ALA A 326 7.82 -14.42 -54.74
CA ALA A 326 6.91 -15.31 -55.45
C ALA A 326 7.17 -15.34 -56.97
N ILE A 327 7.50 -14.20 -57.57
CA ILE A 327 7.86 -14.12 -59.00
C ILE A 327 9.10 -14.98 -59.30
N GLN A 328 10.12 -14.96 -58.42
CA GLN A 328 11.32 -15.79 -58.60
C GLN A 328 11.03 -17.29 -58.54
N THR A 329 9.99 -17.68 -57.81
CA THR A 329 9.57 -19.08 -57.64
C THR A 329 8.36 -19.47 -58.49
N SER A 330 7.87 -18.55 -59.34
CA SER A 330 6.65 -18.72 -60.16
C SER A 330 5.41 -19.10 -59.34
N SER A 331 5.32 -18.61 -58.10
CA SER A 331 4.20 -18.84 -57.18
C SER A 331 3.34 -17.60 -56.96
N ASP A 332 3.36 -16.63 -57.90
CA ASP A 332 2.69 -15.33 -57.81
C ASP A 332 1.18 -15.37 -58.11
N THR A 333 0.65 -16.54 -58.50
CA THR A 333 -0.76 -16.71 -58.88
C THR A 333 -1.71 -16.36 -57.72
N GLY A 334 -2.67 -15.48 -57.97
CA GLY A 334 -3.69 -15.07 -56.99
C GLY A 334 -3.24 -14.01 -55.99
N MET A 335 -1.95 -13.65 -55.96
CA MET A 335 -1.44 -12.65 -55.01
C MET A 335 -1.95 -11.24 -55.32
N TYR A 336 -2.17 -10.89 -56.59
CA TYR A 336 -2.70 -9.58 -56.97
C TYR A 336 -4.17 -9.46 -56.60
N ARG A 337 -4.94 -10.55 -56.70
CA ARG A 337 -6.32 -10.59 -56.19
C ARG A 337 -6.39 -10.48 -54.66
N ALA A 338 -5.48 -11.14 -53.94
CA ALA A 338 -5.40 -10.97 -52.49
C ALA A 338 -5.09 -9.52 -52.11
N TYR A 339 -4.14 -8.88 -52.79
CA TYR A 339 -3.80 -7.47 -52.62
C TYR A 339 -5.00 -6.55 -52.93
N TRP A 340 -5.72 -6.80 -54.02
CA TRP A 340 -6.96 -6.09 -54.39
C TRP A 340 -8.05 -6.20 -53.32
N ASN A 341 -8.28 -7.41 -52.81
CA ASN A 341 -9.29 -7.63 -51.77
C ASN A 341 -8.94 -6.89 -50.48
N ASN A 342 -7.66 -6.91 -50.07
CA ASN A 342 -7.21 -6.15 -48.91
C ASN A 342 -7.48 -4.65 -49.10
N LEU A 343 -7.07 -4.07 -50.25
CA LEU A 343 -7.29 -2.65 -50.59
C LEU A 343 -8.76 -2.25 -50.54
N THR A 344 -9.62 -3.03 -51.19
CA THR A 344 -11.05 -2.71 -51.35
C THR A 344 -11.89 -3.02 -50.13
N SER A 345 -11.39 -3.84 -49.19
CA SER A 345 -12.05 -4.13 -47.91
C SER A 345 -11.87 -3.05 -46.85
N LEU A 346 -10.93 -2.11 -47.03
CA LEU A 346 -10.68 -1.05 -46.07
C LEU A 346 -11.88 -0.08 -45.99
N ASN A 347 -12.45 0.05 -44.79
CA ASN A 347 -13.52 0.99 -44.52
C ASN A 347 -12.95 2.31 -44.00
N THR A 348 -13.09 3.37 -44.79
CA THR A 348 -12.60 4.72 -44.51
C THR A 348 -13.72 5.77 -44.47
N ASP A 349 -14.98 5.36 -44.43
CA ASP A 349 -16.13 6.26 -44.66
C ASP A 349 -16.24 7.39 -43.61
N ASN A 350 -15.70 7.19 -42.41
CA ASN A 350 -15.64 8.18 -41.33
C ASN A 350 -14.23 8.76 -41.09
N SER A 351 -13.31 8.59 -42.04
CA SER A 351 -11.94 9.11 -41.93
C SER A 351 -11.80 10.51 -42.55
N GLY A 352 -10.72 11.23 -42.23
CA GLY A 352 -10.44 12.54 -42.82
C GLY A 352 -10.10 12.49 -44.31
N GLU A 353 -10.18 13.65 -44.99
CA GLU A 353 -9.95 13.76 -46.45
C GLU A 353 -8.65 13.10 -46.93
N VAL A 354 -7.55 13.25 -46.17
CA VAL A 354 -6.24 12.66 -46.51
C VAL A 354 -6.33 11.14 -46.62
N VAL A 355 -6.95 10.47 -45.64
CA VAL A 355 -7.05 9.02 -45.59
C VAL A 355 -7.90 8.50 -46.76
N GLN A 356 -9.04 9.14 -47.02
CA GLN A 356 -9.92 8.75 -48.12
C GLN A 356 -9.25 8.94 -49.48
N LEU A 357 -8.68 10.11 -49.74
CA LEU A 357 -7.99 10.41 -51.00
C LEU A 357 -6.77 9.54 -51.22
N GLN A 358 -6.01 9.24 -50.17
CA GLN A 358 -4.83 8.39 -50.24
C GLN A 358 -5.20 6.94 -50.54
N LEU A 359 -6.27 6.40 -49.91
CA LEU A 359 -6.79 5.07 -50.25
C LEU A 359 -7.25 5.00 -51.71
N LEU A 360 -8.00 5.99 -52.18
CA LEU A 360 -8.44 6.04 -53.58
C LEU A 360 -7.25 6.11 -54.55
N ASN A 361 -6.22 6.90 -54.22
CA ASN A 361 -4.97 6.91 -54.98
C ASN A 361 -4.32 5.52 -55.04
N TYR A 362 -4.23 4.80 -53.91
CA TYR A 362 -3.67 3.45 -53.89
C TYR A 362 -4.48 2.44 -54.72
N ILE A 363 -5.81 2.53 -54.68
CA ILE A 363 -6.68 1.68 -55.50
C ILE A 363 -6.44 1.97 -56.98
N VAL A 364 -6.41 3.25 -57.38
CA VAL A 364 -6.16 3.64 -58.77
C VAL A 364 -4.75 3.29 -59.22
N ASP A 365 -3.75 3.42 -58.36
CA ASP A 365 -2.37 2.99 -58.63
C ASP A 365 -2.29 1.46 -58.81
N CYS A 366 -3.00 0.69 -57.99
CA CYS A 366 -3.11 -0.76 -58.15
C CYS A 366 -3.72 -1.12 -59.51
N ILE A 367 -4.78 -0.43 -59.92
CA ILE A 367 -5.40 -0.61 -61.24
C ILE A 367 -4.36 -0.29 -62.32
N ASN A 368 -3.76 0.90 -62.30
CA ASN A 368 -2.82 1.34 -63.33
C ASN A 368 -1.59 0.43 -63.47
N ASN A 369 -1.05 -0.04 -62.36
CA ASN A 369 0.16 -0.86 -62.36
C ASN A 369 -0.11 -2.35 -62.62
N TYR A 370 -1.29 -2.85 -62.23
CA TYR A 370 -1.57 -4.28 -62.19
C TYR A 370 -2.82 -4.72 -62.97
N THR A 371 -3.45 -3.88 -63.80
CA THR A 371 -4.69 -4.22 -64.54
C THR A 371 -4.66 -5.62 -65.18
N TYR A 372 -3.59 -5.94 -65.93
CA TYR A 372 -3.43 -7.26 -66.55
C TYR A 372 -3.36 -8.38 -65.53
N ARG A 373 -2.61 -8.19 -64.44
CA ARG A 373 -2.43 -9.19 -63.37
C ARG A 373 -3.70 -9.40 -62.55
N LEU A 374 -4.45 -8.33 -62.28
CA LEU A 374 -5.76 -8.39 -61.64
C LEU A 374 -6.74 -9.22 -62.48
N ARG A 375 -6.75 -9.00 -63.80
CA ARG A 375 -7.56 -9.80 -64.72
C ARG A 375 -7.16 -11.27 -64.69
N THR A 376 -5.85 -11.57 -64.80
CA THR A 376 -5.38 -12.98 -64.79
C THR A 376 -5.64 -13.68 -63.46
N ASP A 377 -5.65 -12.95 -62.35
CA ASP A 377 -6.02 -13.48 -61.03
C ASP A 377 -7.54 -13.54 -60.79
N GLY A 378 -8.35 -13.16 -61.79
CA GLY A 378 -9.80 -13.33 -61.78
C GLY A 378 -10.57 -12.22 -61.06
N VAL A 379 -10.04 -11.00 -60.98
CA VAL A 379 -10.80 -9.82 -60.56
C VAL A 379 -11.76 -9.41 -61.68
N PRO A 380 -13.08 -9.33 -61.43
CA PRO A 380 -14.05 -8.91 -62.45
C PRO A 380 -13.87 -7.47 -62.90
N LYS A 381 -14.10 -7.19 -64.19
CA LYS A 381 -14.11 -5.81 -64.71
C LYS A 381 -15.10 -4.91 -63.94
N ALA A 382 -16.27 -5.44 -63.58
CA ALA A 382 -17.30 -4.70 -62.86
C ALA A 382 -16.80 -4.18 -61.50
N ASP A 383 -15.98 -4.95 -60.79
CA ASP A 383 -15.42 -4.56 -59.49
C ASP A 383 -14.38 -3.45 -59.67
N VAL A 384 -13.56 -3.54 -60.72
CA VAL A 384 -12.59 -2.50 -61.09
C VAL A 384 -13.30 -1.20 -61.49
N ASP A 385 -14.29 -1.30 -62.36
CA ASP A 385 -15.10 -0.16 -62.81
C ASP A 385 -15.80 0.52 -61.63
N ALA A 386 -16.34 -0.25 -60.68
CA ALA A 386 -17.00 0.28 -59.48
C ALA A 386 -16.05 1.13 -58.62
N GLN A 387 -14.78 0.73 -58.47
CA GLN A 387 -13.80 1.54 -57.73
C GLN A 387 -13.37 2.80 -58.49
N LEU A 388 -13.27 2.74 -59.83
CA LEU A 388 -13.01 3.93 -60.64
C LEU A 388 -14.16 4.94 -60.56
N GLU A 389 -15.41 4.48 -60.61
CA GLU A 389 -16.57 5.36 -60.41
C GLU A 389 -16.59 5.91 -58.98
N ARG A 390 -16.29 5.11 -57.94
CA ARG A 390 -16.17 5.61 -56.55
C ARG A 390 -15.18 6.76 -56.44
N ALA A 391 -14.00 6.63 -57.06
CA ALA A 391 -12.98 7.68 -57.04
C ALA A 391 -13.45 8.95 -57.78
N LYS A 392 -14.12 8.79 -58.91
CA LYS A 392 -14.68 9.91 -59.69
C LYS A 392 -15.81 10.62 -58.95
N ASP A 393 -16.72 9.87 -58.35
CA ASP A 393 -17.83 10.40 -57.55
C ASP A 393 -17.31 11.17 -56.34
N TYR A 394 -16.26 10.67 -55.68
CA TYR A 394 -15.63 11.38 -54.57
C TYR A 394 -15.11 12.76 -55.00
N LEU A 395 -14.37 12.85 -56.10
CA LEU A 395 -13.86 14.12 -56.64
C LEU A 395 -15.00 15.07 -57.05
N ALA A 396 -16.10 14.54 -57.61
CA ALA A 396 -17.26 15.33 -57.99
C ALA A 396 -18.01 15.91 -56.78
N GLN A 397 -18.09 15.16 -55.68
CA GLN A 397 -18.71 15.60 -54.43
C GLN A 397 -17.83 16.59 -53.64
N HIS A 398 -16.50 16.56 -53.86
CA HIS A 398 -15.52 17.40 -53.16
C HIS A 398 -14.70 18.27 -54.14
N PRO A 399 -15.34 19.22 -54.86
CA PRO A 399 -14.67 20.01 -55.90
C PRO A 399 -13.63 21.01 -55.38
N ASN A 400 -13.66 21.32 -54.08
CA ASN A 400 -12.73 22.23 -53.42
C ASN A 400 -12.07 21.52 -52.23
N PRO A 401 -11.05 20.68 -52.47
CA PRO A 401 -10.36 19.97 -51.39
C PRO A 401 -9.67 20.96 -50.44
N THR A 402 -9.49 20.55 -49.18
CA THR A 402 -8.73 21.35 -48.21
C THR A 402 -7.32 21.64 -48.73
N LEU A 403 -6.82 22.86 -48.52
CA LEU A 403 -5.49 23.28 -48.96
C LEU A 403 -4.38 22.40 -48.36
N GLY A 404 -3.27 22.25 -49.10
CA GLY A 404 -2.15 21.40 -48.71
C GLY A 404 -2.30 19.98 -49.23
N ARG A 405 -2.08 18.99 -48.36
CA ARG A 405 -2.03 17.57 -48.76
C ARG A 405 -3.31 17.06 -49.44
N PRO A 406 -4.54 17.37 -48.98
CA PRO A 406 -5.76 16.91 -49.67
C PRO A 406 -5.87 17.43 -51.11
N ALA A 407 -5.56 18.70 -51.34
CA ALA A 407 -5.55 19.28 -52.70
C ALA A 407 -4.54 18.60 -53.63
N GLU A 408 -3.34 18.28 -53.13
CA GLU A 408 -2.35 17.53 -53.90
C GLU A 408 -2.83 16.11 -54.26
N LEU A 409 -3.39 15.38 -53.29
CA LEU A 409 -3.89 14.02 -53.51
C LEU A 409 -5.09 13.99 -54.45
N SER A 410 -5.96 14.99 -54.37
CA SER A 410 -7.08 15.18 -55.29
C SER A 410 -6.60 15.42 -56.73
N ALA A 411 -5.59 16.27 -56.90
CA ALA A 411 -5.00 16.51 -58.22
C ALA A 411 -4.30 15.26 -58.79
N GLN A 412 -3.57 14.52 -57.96
CA GLN A 412 -2.95 13.25 -58.34
C GLN A 412 -3.99 12.21 -58.74
N LEU A 413 -5.07 12.06 -57.97
CA LEU A 413 -6.15 11.12 -58.27
C LEU A 413 -6.80 11.46 -59.60
N SER A 414 -7.15 12.72 -59.82
CA SER A 414 -7.76 13.19 -61.07
C SER A 414 -6.88 12.91 -62.28
N ALA A 415 -5.57 13.15 -62.18
CA ALA A 415 -4.63 12.93 -63.28
C ALA A 415 -4.50 11.44 -63.66
N LYS A 416 -4.62 10.53 -62.69
CA LYS A 416 -4.49 9.09 -62.89
C LYS A 416 -5.76 8.46 -63.47
N LEU A 417 -6.95 8.97 -63.11
CA LEU A 417 -8.24 8.37 -63.49
C LEU A 417 -8.48 8.30 -65.00
N ASP A 418 -8.09 9.35 -65.73
CA ASP A 418 -8.27 9.39 -67.19
C ASP A 418 -7.48 8.28 -67.90
N GLN A 419 -6.26 8.01 -67.40
CA GLN A 419 -5.43 6.93 -67.90
C GLN A 419 -6.00 5.55 -67.54
N SER A 420 -6.50 5.39 -66.31
CA SER A 420 -7.00 4.11 -65.79
C SER A 420 -8.12 3.53 -66.64
N ARG A 421 -9.09 4.35 -67.05
CA ARG A 421 -10.26 3.84 -67.78
C ARG A 421 -9.87 3.25 -69.14
N THR A 422 -9.02 3.97 -69.87
CA THR A 422 -8.51 3.53 -71.18
C THR A 422 -7.75 2.21 -71.06
N LEU A 423 -6.92 2.06 -70.02
CA LEU A 423 -6.15 0.84 -69.77
C LEU A 423 -7.05 -0.35 -69.45
N VAL A 424 -8.02 -0.17 -68.54
CA VAL A 424 -8.96 -1.23 -68.13
C VAL A 424 -9.77 -1.73 -69.32
N ASP A 425 -10.32 -0.82 -70.12
CA ASP A 425 -11.12 -1.21 -71.29
C ASP A 425 -10.27 -1.97 -72.33
N ALA A 426 -9.02 -1.54 -72.58
CA ALA A 426 -8.12 -2.24 -73.49
C ALA A 426 -7.76 -3.66 -73.02
N VAL A 427 -7.47 -3.84 -71.74
CA VAL A 427 -7.06 -5.13 -71.18
C VAL A 427 -8.24 -6.09 -71.06
N TYR A 428 -9.41 -5.65 -70.62
CA TYR A 428 -10.56 -6.54 -70.44
C TYR A 428 -11.33 -6.82 -71.75
N ALA A 429 -11.24 -5.97 -72.77
CA ALA A 429 -11.86 -6.23 -74.08
C ALA A 429 -11.21 -7.41 -74.84
N ALA A 430 -9.96 -7.75 -74.56
CA ALA A 430 -9.21 -8.79 -75.26
C ALA A 430 -9.77 -10.22 -75.09
N GLU A 431 -10.74 -10.46 -74.19
CA GLU A 431 -11.45 -11.74 -74.06
C GLU A 431 -12.69 -11.87 -74.97
N GLY A 432 -13.23 -10.76 -75.49
CA GLY A 432 -14.43 -10.80 -76.35
C GLY A 432 -14.18 -11.36 -77.77
N GLY A 433 -12.91 -11.58 -78.15
CA GLY A 433 -12.50 -11.98 -79.51
C GLY A 433 -12.01 -13.43 -79.65
N SER A 434 -12.05 -14.25 -78.60
CA SER A 434 -11.69 -15.67 -78.66
C SER A 434 -12.80 -16.55 -78.09
N LYS A 435 -13.86 -16.72 -78.88
CA LYS A 435 -14.72 -17.91 -78.85
C LYS A 435 -15.10 -18.29 -80.26
#